data_AF-A0A840VBB5-F1
#
_entry.id   AF-A0A840VBB5-F1
#
_cell.length_a   1.000
_cell.length_b   1.000
_cell.length_c   1.000
_cell.angle_alpha   90.00
_cell.angle_beta   90.00
_cell.angle_gamma   90.00
#
_symmetry.space_group_name_H-M   'P 1'
#
loop_
_entity.id
_entity.type
_entity.pdbx_description
1 polymer ?
#
loop_
_entity_poly.entity_id
_entity_poly.type
_entity_poly.pdbx_seq_one_letter_code
_entity_poly.pdbx_strand_id
1 'polypeptide(L)'
;VGAVNPSTGELVSLIVSHCDTEVFQAFLNTMAEEVPQRRGKRVLLVLDNAGWHKTKRLRWHHIEPIYLPSYSPDFNPIERLWQHLKGHYLAGFLTKSREALREKLTESIRDLLKRPDLMRSVCRTHSP
;
A
#
# COMPACT_ATOMS: atom_id res chain seq x y z
N VAL A 1 2.78 0.10 -5.75
CA VAL A 1 3.14 0.13 -4.31
C VAL A 1 2.02 0.83 -3.55
N GLY A 2 1.72 0.44 -2.31
CA GLY A 2 0.70 1.12 -1.53
C GLY A 2 0.85 0.88 -0.03
N ALA A 3 0.12 1.66 0.76
CA ALA A 3 -0.07 1.49 2.20
C ALA A 3 -1.54 1.71 2.54
N VAL A 4 -2.06 0.91 3.46
CA VAL A 4 -3.42 1.04 3.98
C VAL A 4 -3.35 1.28 5.49
N ASN A 5 -4.19 2.17 6.00
CA ASN A 5 -4.44 2.29 7.43
C ASN A 5 -5.61 1.36 7.80
N PRO A 6 -5.40 0.23 8.49
CA PRO A 6 -6.46 -0.72 8.81
C PRO A 6 -7.60 -0.13 9.65
N SER A 7 -7.30 0.90 10.45
CA SER A 7 -8.27 1.50 11.37
C SER A 7 -9.24 2.44 10.66
N THR A 8 -8.77 3.20 9.67
CA THR A 8 -9.55 4.22 8.94
C THR A 8 -9.97 3.77 7.55
N GLY A 9 -9.26 2.82 6.95
CA GLY A 9 -9.45 2.39 5.57
C GLY A 9 -8.81 3.32 4.54
N GLU A 10 -8.07 4.34 4.98
CA GLU A 10 -7.32 5.23 4.10
C GLU A 10 -6.25 4.42 3.34
N LEU A 11 -6.17 4.63 2.03
CA LEU A 11 -5.25 3.96 1.13
C LEU A 11 -4.43 5.01 0.40
N VAL A 12 -3.11 4.88 0.45
CA VAL A 12 -2.16 5.62 -0.40
C VAL A 12 -1.58 4.62 -1.38
N SER A 13 -1.61 4.90 -2.68
CA SER A 13 -1.14 3.96 -3.69
C SER A 13 -0.56 4.67 -4.91
N LEU A 14 0.54 4.13 -5.42
CA LEU A 14 1.14 4.50 -6.70
C LEU A 14 1.11 3.30 -7.66
N ILE A 15 0.60 3.54 -8.88
CA ILE A 15 0.65 2.57 -9.98
C ILE A 15 1.97 2.78 -10.72
N VAL A 16 2.83 1.77 -10.68
CA VAL A 16 4.20 1.82 -11.17
C VAL A 16 4.51 0.54 -11.94
N SER A 17 5.41 0.62 -12.94
CA SER A 17 5.79 -0.52 -13.77
C SER A 17 6.81 -1.46 -13.11
N HIS A 18 7.46 -1.00 -12.04
CA HIS A 18 8.49 -1.71 -11.28
C HIS A 18 8.54 -1.16 -9.85
N CYS A 19 9.26 -1.84 -8.97
CA CYS A 19 9.55 -1.39 -7.61
C CYS A 19 11.06 -1.47 -7.37
N ASP A 20 11.65 -0.35 -6.97
CA ASP A 20 13.04 -0.23 -6.55
C ASP A 20 13.16 0.84 -5.45
N THR A 21 14.40 1.24 -5.13
CA THR A 21 14.65 2.28 -4.11
C THR A 21 14.07 3.63 -4.49
N GLU A 22 14.11 4.01 -5.77
CA GLU A 22 13.68 5.34 -6.22
C GLU A 22 12.14 5.42 -6.24
N VAL A 23 11.49 4.38 -6.73
CA VAL A 23 10.04 4.22 -6.66
C VAL A 23 9.56 4.21 -5.22
N PHE A 24 10.26 3.49 -4.33
CA PHE A 24 9.91 3.48 -2.91
C PHE A 24 10.13 4.85 -2.25
N GLN A 25 11.18 5.59 -2.62
CA GLN A 25 11.37 6.97 -2.16
C GLN A 25 10.24 7.90 -2.64
N ALA A 26 9.82 7.79 -3.90
CA ALA A 26 8.68 8.55 -4.42
C ALA A 26 7.40 8.22 -3.63
N PHE A 27 7.19 6.95 -3.30
CA PHE A 27 6.09 6.52 -2.43
C PHE A 27 6.17 7.14 -1.02
N LEU A 28 7.34 7.17 -0.39
CA LEU A 28 7.53 7.83 0.92
C LEU A 28 7.24 9.34 0.86
N ASN A 29 7.59 10.01 -0.24
CA ASN A 29 7.27 11.42 -0.44
C ASN A 29 5.76 11.63 -0.52
N THR A 30 5.05 10.84 -1.35
CA THR A 30 3.58 10.89 -1.42
C THR A 30 2.93 10.58 -0.07
N MET A 31 3.41 9.58 0.66
CA MET A 31 2.92 9.26 2.00
C MET A 31 3.08 10.42 2.98
N ALA A 32 4.19 11.15 2.92
CA ALA A 32 4.43 12.28 3.83
C ALA A 32 3.48 13.46 3.54
N GLU A 33 3.08 13.65 2.28
CA GLU A 33 2.11 14.66 1.85
C GLU A 33 0.68 14.26 2.22
N GLU A 34 0.27 13.03 1.92
CA GLU A 34 -1.10 12.52 2.15
C GLU A 34 -1.38 12.22 3.64
N VAL A 35 -0.35 11.88 4.42
CA VAL A 35 -0.46 11.55 5.85
C VAL A 35 0.43 12.50 6.66
N PRO A 36 0.09 13.80 6.76
CA PRO A 36 0.94 14.79 7.42
C PRO A 36 1.07 14.51 8.92
N GLN A 37 2.22 14.89 9.49
CA GLN A 37 2.48 14.74 10.92
C GLN A 37 1.42 15.47 11.76
N ARG A 38 0.88 14.78 12.77
CA ARG A 38 -0.06 15.36 13.73
C ARG A 38 0.51 15.26 15.14
N ARG A 39 0.37 16.33 15.93
CA ARG A 39 0.86 16.37 17.32
C ARG A 39 0.29 15.19 18.12
N GLY A 40 1.16 14.44 18.78
CA GLY A 40 0.78 13.29 19.59
C GLY A 40 0.42 12.01 18.81
N LYS A 41 0.60 11.97 17.49
CA LYS A 41 0.39 10.76 16.67
C LYS A 41 1.67 10.40 15.93
N ARG A 42 2.08 9.13 16.04
CA ARG A 42 3.18 8.53 15.26
C ARG A 42 2.62 7.88 14.01
N VAL A 43 3.35 7.96 12.91
CA VAL A 43 3.02 7.26 11.66
C VAL A 43 3.95 6.07 11.52
N LEU A 44 3.44 4.88 11.74
CA LEU A 44 4.20 3.63 11.65
C LEU A 44 3.87 2.96 10.32
N LEU A 45 4.89 2.72 9.49
CA LEU A 45 4.75 2.01 8.23
C LEU A 45 5.27 0.58 8.38
N VAL A 46 4.35 -0.39 8.35
CA VAL A 46 4.67 -1.81 8.41
C VAL A 46 5.12 -2.29 7.03
N LEU A 47 6.29 -2.93 6.97
CA LEU A 47 6.96 -3.33 5.73
C LEU A 47 7.42 -4.78 5.80
N ASP A 48 7.48 -5.42 4.63
CA ASP A 48 8.20 -6.67 4.47
C ASP A 48 9.72 -6.45 4.43
N ASN A 49 10.47 -7.53 4.19
CA ASN A 49 11.93 -7.51 4.20
C ASN A 49 12.56 -7.23 2.83
N ALA A 50 11.83 -6.66 1.85
CA ALA A 50 12.41 -6.34 0.55
C ALA A 50 13.63 -5.42 0.67
N GLY A 51 14.67 -5.69 -0.12
CA GLY A 51 15.97 -5.01 0.01
C GLY A 51 15.89 -3.48 -0.16
N TRP A 52 15.00 -3.00 -1.04
CA TRP A 52 14.78 -1.57 -1.27
C TRP A 52 14.09 -0.85 -0.10
N HIS A 53 13.46 -1.56 0.85
CA HIS A 53 12.93 -0.96 2.08
C HIS A 53 14.03 -0.64 3.10
N LYS A 54 15.19 -1.31 3.04
CA LYS A 54 16.24 -1.24 4.08
C LYS A 54 17.45 -0.39 3.72
N THR A 55 17.44 0.22 2.54
CA THR A 55 18.55 1.05 2.09
C THR A 55 18.68 2.33 2.92
N LYS A 56 19.91 2.65 3.32
CA LYS A 56 20.24 3.85 4.10
C LYS A 56 20.01 5.16 3.33
N ARG A 57 19.75 5.08 2.02
CA ARG A 57 19.50 6.26 1.16
C ARG A 57 18.08 6.81 1.30
N LEU A 58 17.16 6.08 1.94
CA LEU A 58 15.77 6.52 2.08
C LEU A 58 15.64 7.69 3.05
N ARG A 59 14.83 8.67 2.65
CA ARG A 59 14.33 9.74 3.51
C ARG A 59 12.92 9.38 3.96
N TRP A 60 12.79 9.14 5.26
CA TRP A 60 11.55 8.66 5.89
C TRP A 60 10.60 9.77 6.35
N HIS A 61 11.04 11.04 6.34
CA HIS A 61 10.25 12.15 6.88
C HIS A 61 9.87 11.89 8.34
N HIS A 62 8.58 11.98 8.69
CA HIS A 62 8.03 11.65 10.01
C HIS A 62 7.48 10.21 10.11
N ILE A 63 7.72 9.39 9.08
CA ILE A 63 7.23 8.01 9.01
C ILE A 63 8.29 7.08 9.62
N GLU A 64 7.86 6.18 10.49
CA GLU A 64 8.76 5.24 11.15
C GLU A 64 8.56 3.83 10.58
N PRO A 65 9.60 3.20 10.02
CA PRO A 65 9.48 1.84 9.49
C PRO A 65 9.41 0.80 10.60
N ILE A 66 8.50 -0.16 10.46
CA ILE A 66 8.45 -1.39 11.26
C ILE A 66 8.51 -2.57 10.30
N TYR A 67 9.49 -3.45 10.51
CA TYR A 67 9.66 -4.62 9.66
C TYR A 67 8.96 -5.84 10.27
N LEU A 68 8.19 -6.55 9.44
CA LEU A 68 7.65 -7.84 9.82
C LEU A 68 8.78 -8.87 10.00
N PRO A 69 8.54 -9.94 10.78
CA PRO A 69 9.43 -11.10 10.79
C PRO A 69 9.62 -11.66 9.38
N SER A 70 10.72 -12.38 9.16
CA SER A 70 10.96 -13.04 7.86
C SER A 70 9.81 -14.01 7.53
N TYR A 71 9.48 -14.12 6.24
CA TYR A 71 8.46 -15.05 5.72
C TYR A 71 7.07 -14.89 6.36
N SER A 72 6.68 -13.66 6.68
CA SER A 72 5.41 -13.31 7.35
C SER A 72 4.43 -12.52 6.46
N PRO A 73 4.17 -12.92 5.20
CA PRO A 73 3.30 -12.14 4.31
C PRO A 73 1.86 -12.04 4.82
N ASP A 74 1.36 -13.06 5.52
CA ASP A 74 0.00 -13.08 6.09
C ASP A 74 -0.22 -12.01 7.18
N PHE A 75 0.87 -11.49 7.75
CA PHE A 75 0.84 -10.40 8.73
C PHE A 75 0.84 -9.01 8.09
N ASN A 76 1.01 -8.89 6.77
CA ASN A 76 0.90 -7.63 6.06
C ASN A 76 -0.55 -7.44 5.55
N PRO A 77 -1.37 -6.56 6.16
CA PRO A 77 -2.79 -6.48 5.83
C PRO A 77 -3.07 -6.05 4.40
N ILE A 78 -2.12 -5.35 3.76
CA ILE A 78 -2.29 -4.90 2.38
C ILE A 78 -2.26 -6.07 1.37
N GLU A 79 -1.72 -7.23 1.74
CA GLU A 79 -1.77 -8.40 0.86
C GLU A 79 -3.22 -8.87 0.64
N ARG A 80 -4.08 -8.73 1.66
CA ARG A 80 -5.51 -9.01 1.54
C ARG A 80 -6.21 -8.01 0.61
N LEU A 81 -5.80 -6.74 0.64
CA LEU A 81 -6.26 -5.74 -0.32
C LEU A 81 -5.91 -6.15 -1.76
N TRP A 82 -4.67 -6.57 -1.99
CA TRP A 82 -4.23 -6.99 -3.32
C TRP A 82 -4.93 -8.26 -3.80
N GLN A 83 -5.18 -9.22 -2.91
CA GLN A 83 -6.01 -10.38 -3.20
C GLN A 83 -7.45 -9.97 -3.56
N HIS A 84 -8.04 -9.06 -2.78
CA HIS A 84 -9.39 -8.54 -3.04
C HIS A 84 -9.48 -7.85 -4.41
N LEU A 85 -8.53 -6.95 -4.73
CA LEU A 85 -8.44 -6.27 -6.01
C LEU A 85 -8.33 -7.28 -7.17
N LYS A 86 -7.43 -8.27 -7.05
CA LYS A 86 -7.26 -9.31 -8.07
C LYS A 86 -8.53 -10.15 -8.26
N GLY A 87 -9.18 -10.55 -7.18
CA GLY A 87 -10.36 -11.43 -7.22
C GLY A 87 -11.67 -10.75 -7.63
N HIS A 88 -11.85 -9.46 -7.33
CA HIS A 88 -13.13 -8.77 -7.55
C HIS A 88 -13.11 -7.76 -8.69
N TYR A 89 -11.94 -7.21 -9.02
CA TYR A 89 -11.82 -6.17 -10.04
C TYR A 89 -11.12 -6.67 -11.30
N LEU A 90 -10.15 -7.58 -11.16
CA LEU A 90 -9.37 -8.09 -12.29
C LEU A 90 -9.74 -9.51 -12.70
N ALA A 91 -10.60 -10.20 -11.94
CA ALA A 91 -11.04 -11.55 -12.30
C ALA A 91 -11.73 -11.54 -13.66
N GLY A 92 -11.26 -12.40 -14.57
CA GLY A 92 -11.75 -12.47 -15.95
C GLY A 92 -11.32 -11.33 -16.87
N PHE A 93 -10.62 -10.31 -16.37
CA PHE A 93 -10.06 -9.24 -17.20
C PHE A 93 -8.73 -9.68 -17.82
N LEU A 94 -8.74 -9.90 -19.13
CA LEU A 94 -7.56 -10.31 -19.90
C LEU A 94 -7.23 -9.25 -20.94
N THR A 95 -5.99 -8.79 -20.95
CA THR A 95 -5.50 -7.83 -21.94
C THR A 95 -4.02 -8.07 -22.25
N LYS A 96 -3.61 -7.72 -23.46
CA LYS A 96 -2.20 -7.65 -23.87
C LYS A 96 -1.66 -6.21 -23.86
N SER A 97 -2.52 -5.20 -23.68
CA SER A 97 -2.13 -3.80 -23.63
C SER A 97 -1.79 -3.39 -22.20
N ARG A 98 -0.61 -2.78 -22.04
CA ARG A 98 -0.16 -2.20 -20.77
C ARG A 98 -1.05 -1.03 -20.37
N GLU A 99 -1.51 -0.25 -21.34
CA GLU A 99 -2.34 0.93 -21.16
C GLU A 99 -3.71 0.51 -20.62
N ALA A 100 -4.34 -0.48 -21.25
CA ALA A 100 -5.62 -1.04 -20.79
C ALA A 100 -5.52 -1.62 -19.37
N LEU A 101 -4.41 -2.32 -19.05
CA LEU A 101 -4.18 -2.82 -17.69
C LEU A 101 -4.03 -1.67 -16.68
N ARG A 102 -3.27 -0.63 -17.04
CA ARG A 102 -3.07 0.55 -16.18
C ARG A 102 -4.38 1.29 -15.93
N GLU A 103 -5.20 1.48 -16.97
CA GLU A 103 -6.52 2.10 -16.85
C GLU A 103 -7.42 1.30 -15.93
N LYS A 104 -7.52 -0.02 -16.15
CA LYS A 104 -8.30 -0.91 -15.29
C LYS A 104 -7.85 -0.86 -13.84
N LEU A 105 -6.54 -0.90 -13.59
CA LEU A 105 -5.97 -0.75 -12.24
C LEU A 105 -6.32 0.60 -11.61
N THR A 106 -6.24 1.67 -12.39
CA THR A 106 -6.56 3.03 -11.94
C THR A 106 -8.02 3.15 -11.54
N GLU A 107 -8.93 2.63 -12.36
CA GLU A 107 -10.37 2.58 -12.05
C GLU A 107 -10.64 1.76 -10.79
N SER A 108 -10.03 0.59 -10.68
CA SER A 108 -10.21 -0.32 -9.55
C SER A 108 -9.74 0.32 -8.24
N ILE A 109 -8.55 0.94 -8.23
CA ILE A 109 -8.03 1.64 -7.05
C ILE A 109 -8.88 2.87 -6.71
N ARG A 110 -9.34 3.64 -7.71
CA ARG A 110 -10.25 4.78 -7.49
C ARG A 110 -11.57 4.36 -6.87
N ASP A 111 -12.11 3.20 -7.24
CA ASP A 111 -13.31 2.67 -6.60
C ASP A 111 -13.03 2.26 -5.14
N LEU A 112 -11.93 1.55 -4.88
CA LEU A 112 -11.54 1.16 -3.52
C LEU A 112 -11.32 2.36 -2.59
N LEU A 113 -10.74 3.45 -3.11
CA LEU A 113 -10.56 4.72 -2.39
C LEU A 113 -11.90 5.32 -1.92
N LYS A 114 -13.00 5.05 -2.63
CA LYS A 114 -14.35 5.52 -2.25
C LYS A 114 -15.04 4.61 -1.23
N ARG A 115 -14.40 3.51 -0.81
CA ARG A 115 -15.00 2.48 0.04
C ARG A 115 -14.16 2.19 1.28
N PRO A 116 -13.93 3.19 2.17
CA PRO A 116 -13.10 3.02 3.36
C PRO A 116 -13.59 1.90 4.29
N ASP A 117 -14.90 1.67 4.40
CA ASP A 117 -15.42 0.57 5.24
C ASP A 117 -15.05 -0.81 4.69
N LEU A 118 -15.02 -0.97 3.37
CA LEU A 118 -14.52 -2.19 2.73
C LEU A 118 -13.02 -2.35 3.02
N MET A 119 -12.25 -1.27 2.94
CA MET A 119 -10.81 -1.29 3.22
C MET A 119 -10.52 -1.70 4.66
N ARG A 120 -11.27 -1.16 5.63
CA ARG A 120 -11.20 -1.56 7.04
C ARG A 120 -11.57 -3.02 7.24
N SER A 121 -12.58 -3.51 6.51
CA SER A 121 -13.02 -4.89 6.62
C SER A 121 -12.00 -5.88 6.04
N VAL A 122 -11.49 -5.62 4.84
CA VAL A 122 -10.53 -6.48 4.13
C VAL A 122 -9.16 -6.48 4.82
N CYS A 123 -8.70 -5.30 5.24
CA CYS A 123 -7.38 -5.11 5.84
C CYS A 123 -7.40 -5.19 7.37
N ARG A 124 -8.47 -5.75 7.97
CA ARG A 124 -8.60 -5.83 9.42
C ARG A 124 -7.43 -6.57 10.05
N THR A 125 -6.72 -5.92 10.97
CA THR A 125 -5.73 -6.57 11.82
C THR A 125 -6.43 -7.15 13.04
N HIS A 126 -5.94 -8.29 13.53
CA HIS A 126 -6.37 -8.76 14.85
C HIS A 126 -5.84 -7.75 15.87
N SER A 127 -6.76 -7.04 16.55
CA SER A 127 -6.39 -6.36 17.78
C SER A 127 -6.13 -7.43 18.85
N PRO A 128 -5.06 -7.30 19.65
CA PRO A 128 -4.96 -8.04 20.89
C PRO A 128 -6.13 -7.71 21.82
#